data_AF-A0A0Q5ZTC8-F1
#
_entry.id   AF-A0A0Q5ZTC8-F1
#
_cell.length_a   1.000
_cell.length_b   1.000
_cell.length_c   1.000
_cell.angle_alpha   90.00
_cell.angle_beta   90.00
_cell.angle_gamma   90.00
#
_symmetry.space_group_name_H-M   'P 1'
#
loop_
_entity.id
_entity.type
_entity.pdbx_description
1 polymer ?
#
loop_
_entity_poly.entity_id
_entity_poly.type
_entity_poly.pdbx_seq_one_letter_code
_entity_poly.pdbx_strand_id
1 'polypeptide(L)'
;MLARAKAYLAERRRLGFVLDRSGNLTLAFARFADASGHQGPLTSALVLRWAKEEAMHADPFTWAQRLNVLRPFARHLAGAESGTTFPEGSPFGRSKRRLAPHIFTPDEVNAIIGAARALPPVFGAGPATFPTLLGLLAAAGLRISEALCLRCGELDEAATQITVKQSKFGRTRMVPLHPTASAALRDYLRTRARLGATDHSAPFFLDERSGEALGYGAVRRAWLRLTADLGIVPRGGHRFIRIHDLRHTFICRRLMLWQAEGADIDNTMLALSTYVGHVNLGDTYWYLQAVPELMALAGDRFEALVPQCGEAGRD
;
A
#
# COMPACT_ATOMS: atom_id res chain seq x y z
N MET A 1 15.63 -18.16 -23.99
CA MET A 1 15.18 -17.72 -22.64
C MET A 1 13.68 -17.39 -22.59
N LEU A 2 13.12 -16.68 -23.58
CA LEU A 2 11.71 -16.24 -23.56
C LEU A 2 10.70 -17.38 -23.44
N ALA A 3 10.92 -18.49 -24.15
CA ALA A 3 10.06 -19.67 -24.06
C ALA A 3 9.98 -20.22 -22.62
N ARG A 4 11.13 -20.33 -21.94
CA ARG A 4 11.22 -20.76 -20.53
C ARG A 4 10.47 -19.81 -19.59
N ALA A 5 10.63 -18.51 -19.79
CA ALA A 5 9.92 -17.50 -19.01
C ALA A 5 8.40 -17.59 -19.19
N LYS A 6 7.93 -17.78 -20.43
CA LYS A 6 6.49 -17.98 -20.73
C LYS A 6 5.95 -19.24 -20.06
N ALA A 7 6.67 -20.35 -20.13
CA ALA A 7 6.27 -21.61 -19.49
C ALA A 7 6.17 -21.46 -17.97
N TYR A 8 7.19 -20.88 -17.34
CA TYR A 8 7.19 -20.57 -15.90
C TYR A 8 5.98 -19.70 -15.51
N LEU A 9 5.74 -18.60 -16.22
CA LEU A 9 4.62 -17.71 -15.89
C LEU A 9 3.27 -18.36 -16.10
N ALA A 10 3.11 -19.21 -17.13
CA ALA A 10 1.90 -19.98 -17.34
C ALA A 10 1.63 -20.95 -16.19
N GLU A 11 2.66 -21.68 -15.76
CA GLU A 11 2.56 -22.58 -14.60
C GLU A 11 2.17 -21.82 -13.33
N ARG A 12 2.85 -20.70 -13.03
CA ARG A 12 2.53 -19.89 -11.85
C ARG A 12 1.11 -19.32 -11.90
N ARG A 13 0.62 -18.93 -13.07
CA ARG A 13 -0.77 -18.45 -13.22
C ARG A 13 -1.79 -19.56 -12.99
N ARG A 14 -1.52 -20.79 -13.43
CA ARG A 14 -2.37 -21.96 -13.09
C ARG A 14 -2.43 -22.21 -11.59
N LEU A 15 -1.37 -21.88 -10.86
CA LEU A 15 -1.33 -21.94 -9.39
C LEU A 15 -1.96 -20.70 -8.71
N GLY A 16 -2.67 -19.84 -9.45
CA GLY A 16 -3.39 -18.69 -8.91
C GLY A 16 -2.57 -17.41 -8.71
N PHE A 17 -1.32 -17.36 -9.17
CA PHE A 17 -0.50 -16.14 -9.06
C PHE A 17 -0.81 -15.18 -10.24
N VAL A 18 -1.15 -13.92 -9.92
CA VAL A 18 -1.40 -12.88 -10.95
C VAL A 18 -0.12 -12.49 -11.69
N LEU A 19 0.96 -12.20 -10.95
CA LEU A 19 2.30 -11.85 -11.46
C LEU A 19 2.34 -10.69 -12.47
N ASP A 20 1.61 -9.59 -12.27
CA ASP A 20 1.62 -8.46 -13.21
C ASP A 20 3.03 -7.85 -13.38
N ARG A 21 3.51 -7.14 -12.36
CA ARG A 21 4.81 -6.46 -12.43
C ARG A 21 5.96 -7.46 -12.52
N SER A 22 5.92 -8.52 -11.69
CA SER A 22 6.97 -9.52 -11.65
C SER A 22 7.04 -10.31 -12.97
N GLY A 23 5.89 -10.67 -13.55
CA GLY A 23 5.85 -11.36 -14.85
C GLY A 23 6.33 -10.48 -15.99
N ASN A 24 5.94 -9.19 -16.01
CA ASN A 24 6.44 -8.25 -17.01
C ASN A 24 7.97 -8.09 -16.96
N LEU A 25 8.54 -7.98 -15.76
CA LEU A 25 9.99 -7.92 -15.58
C LEU A 25 10.69 -9.23 -15.95
N THR A 26 10.12 -10.39 -15.62
CA THR A 26 10.65 -11.69 -16.04
C THR A 26 10.64 -11.83 -17.57
N LEU A 27 9.58 -11.39 -18.25
CA LEU A 27 9.52 -11.37 -19.71
C LEU A 27 10.51 -10.37 -20.32
N ALA A 28 10.66 -9.19 -19.71
CA ALA A 28 11.63 -8.19 -20.15
C ALA A 28 13.07 -8.72 -20.05
N PHE A 29 13.41 -9.37 -18.93
CA PHE A 29 14.67 -10.09 -18.78
C PHE A 29 14.86 -11.15 -19.87
N ALA A 30 13.85 -11.97 -20.13
CA ALA A 30 13.97 -13.06 -21.07
C ALA A 30 14.13 -12.57 -22.52
N ARG A 31 13.48 -11.46 -22.89
CA ARG A 31 13.69 -10.79 -24.18
C ARG A 31 15.10 -10.22 -24.32
N PHE A 32 15.61 -9.56 -23.27
CA PHE A 32 16.99 -9.07 -23.24
C PHE A 32 18.00 -10.21 -23.40
N ALA A 33 17.81 -11.32 -22.68
CA ALA A 33 18.67 -12.49 -22.78
C ALA A 33 18.74 -13.02 -24.22
N ASP A 34 17.57 -13.19 -24.86
CA ASP A 34 17.48 -13.67 -26.25
C ASP A 34 18.09 -12.67 -27.23
N ALA A 35 17.84 -11.36 -27.06
CA ALA A 35 18.42 -10.30 -27.89
C ALA A 35 19.95 -10.20 -27.75
N SER A 36 20.51 -10.56 -26.59
CA SER A 36 21.95 -10.61 -26.37
C SER A 36 22.64 -11.85 -26.95
N GLY A 37 21.89 -12.72 -27.66
CA GLY A 37 22.40 -13.97 -28.23
C GLY A 37 22.71 -15.04 -27.19
N HIS A 38 22.24 -14.89 -25.94
CA HIS A 38 22.55 -15.83 -24.87
C HIS A 38 21.94 -17.21 -25.14
N GLN A 39 22.80 -18.22 -25.24
CA GLN A 39 22.42 -19.62 -25.36
C GLN A 39 22.78 -20.39 -24.09
N GLY A 40 21.94 -21.35 -23.72
CA GLY A 40 22.18 -22.21 -22.56
C GLY A 40 21.54 -21.75 -21.24
N PRO A 41 22.05 -22.23 -20.10
CA PRO A 41 21.48 -21.98 -18.78
C PRO A 41 21.54 -20.51 -18.36
N LEU A 42 20.72 -20.13 -17.38
CA LEU A 42 20.76 -18.79 -16.78
C LEU A 42 22.10 -18.58 -16.05
N THR A 43 22.73 -17.41 -16.22
CA THR A 43 23.99 -17.08 -15.52
C THR A 43 23.87 -15.84 -14.64
N SER A 44 24.64 -15.82 -13.54
CA SER A 44 24.75 -14.65 -12.66
C SER A 44 25.17 -13.37 -13.41
N ALA A 45 26.12 -13.50 -14.34
CA ALA A 45 26.59 -12.37 -15.16
C ALA A 45 25.47 -11.76 -16.01
N LEU A 46 24.67 -12.59 -16.67
CA LEU A 46 23.55 -12.14 -17.50
C LEU A 46 22.48 -11.40 -16.69
N VAL A 47 22.15 -11.94 -15.50
CA VAL A 47 21.17 -11.33 -14.59
C VAL A 47 21.66 -9.98 -14.07
N LEU A 48 22.92 -9.88 -13.64
CA LEU A 48 23.51 -8.63 -13.14
C LEU A 48 23.56 -7.57 -14.24
N ARG A 49 23.92 -7.97 -15.46
CA ARG A 49 23.96 -7.09 -16.63
C ARG A 49 22.58 -6.49 -16.92
N TRP A 50 21.56 -7.34 -17.06
CA TRP A 50 20.17 -6.90 -17.25
C TRP A 50 19.66 -6.01 -16.12
N ALA A 51 20.00 -6.33 -14.87
CA ALA A 51 19.54 -5.56 -13.73
C ALA A 51 20.05 -4.11 -13.75
N LYS A 52 21.27 -3.88 -14.28
CA LYS A 52 21.89 -2.56 -14.40
C LYS A 52 21.49 -1.83 -15.68
N GLU A 53 21.73 -2.44 -16.84
CA GLU A 53 21.64 -1.78 -18.15
C GLU A 53 20.20 -1.45 -18.53
N GLU A 54 19.26 -2.34 -18.22
CA GLU A 54 17.85 -2.18 -18.60
C GLU A 54 17.03 -1.45 -17.53
N ALA A 55 17.69 -0.84 -16.53
CA ALA A 55 17.02 -0.09 -15.48
C ALA A 55 16.72 1.34 -15.95
N MET A 56 15.44 1.73 -15.86
CA MET A 56 15.02 3.12 -16.14
C MET A 56 15.75 4.13 -15.24
N HIS A 57 16.11 3.72 -14.03
CA HIS A 57 16.89 4.53 -13.09
C HIS A 57 18.12 3.74 -12.66
N ALA A 58 19.30 4.36 -12.82
CA ALA A 58 20.56 3.80 -12.38
C ALA A 58 20.72 3.96 -10.87
N ASP A 59 20.02 3.12 -10.10
CA ASP A 59 20.12 3.10 -8.63
C ASP A 59 20.24 1.66 -8.08
N PRO A 60 21.12 1.41 -7.09
CA PRO A 60 21.34 0.07 -6.52
C PRO A 60 20.07 -0.58 -5.95
N PHE A 61 19.15 0.21 -5.38
CA PHE A 61 17.92 -0.30 -4.81
C PHE A 61 16.99 -0.88 -5.89
N THR A 62 16.86 -0.21 -7.03
CA THR A 62 16.14 -0.69 -8.22
C THR A 62 16.78 -1.94 -8.77
N TRP A 63 18.12 -1.99 -8.87
CA TRP A 63 18.81 -3.19 -9.33
C TRP A 63 18.56 -4.38 -8.39
N ALA A 64 18.65 -4.17 -7.07
CA ALA A 64 18.35 -5.19 -6.06
C ALA A 64 16.89 -5.69 -6.13
N GLN A 65 15.94 -4.79 -6.40
CA GLN A 65 14.53 -5.15 -6.62
C GLN A 65 14.34 -6.02 -7.86
N ARG A 66 15.02 -5.70 -8.97
CA ARG A 66 14.99 -6.50 -10.19
C ARG A 66 15.53 -7.90 -9.97
N LEU A 67 16.64 -8.05 -9.21
CA LEU A 67 17.16 -9.36 -8.81
C LEU A 67 16.13 -10.17 -8.02
N ASN A 68 15.46 -9.56 -7.03
CA ASN A 68 14.45 -10.26 -6.24
C ASN A 68 13.27 -10.77 -7.07
N VAL A 69 12.88 -10.04 -8.11
CA VAL A 69 11.82 -10.46 -9.04
C VAL A 69 12.22 -11.70 -9.83
N LEU A 70 13.49 -11.80 -10.24
CA LEU A 70 13.99 -12.94 -11.01
C LEU A 70 14.35 -14.15 -10.14
N ARG A 71 14.59 -13.98 -8.83
CA ARG A 71 15.01 -15.06 -7.94
C ARG A 71 14.08 -16.29 -7.96
N PRO A 72 12.74 -16.16 -7.92
CA PRO A 72 11.85 -17.31 -8.06
C PRO A 72 11.94 -18.01 -9.43
N PHE A 73 12.12 -17.24 -10.50
CA PHE A 73 12.30 -17.78 -11.85
C PHE A 73 13.63 -18.55 -11.97
N ALA A 74 14.71 -17.98 -11.44
CA ALA A 74 16.02 -18.63 -11.41
C ALA A 74 16.01 -19.95 -10.63
N ARG A 75 15.32 -19.99 -9.47
CA ARG A 75 15.13 -21.22 -8.69
C ARG A 75 14.35 -22.29 -9.45
N HIS A 76 13.34 -21.89 -10.21
CA HIS A 76 12.59 -22.81 -11.07
C HIS A 76 13.48 -23.40 -12.16
N LEU A 77 14.31 -22.58 -12.82
CA LEU A 77 15.27 -23.07 -13.83
C LEU A 77 16.35 -23.98 -13.25
N ALA A 78 16.85 -23.68 -12.06
CA ALA A 78 17.88 -24.49 -11.39
C ALA A 78 17.40 -25.92 -11.08
N GLY A 79 16.09 -26.14 -10.93
CA GLY A 79 15.53 -27.48 -10.76
C GLY A 79 15.57 -28.34 -12.03
N ALA A 80 15.69 -27.74 -13.21
CA ALA A 80 15.68 -28.44 -14.51
C ALA A 80 17.00 -28.33 -15.28
N GLU A 81 17.83 -27.33 -15.00
CA GLU A 81 19.06 -27.02 -15.73
C GLU A 81 20.23 -26.85 -14.75
N SER A 82 21.08 -27.87 -14.63
CA SER A 82 22.20 -27.94 -13.68
C SER A 82 23.24 -26.83 -13.83
N GLY A 83 23.34 -26.18 -14.99
CA GLY A 83 24.22 -25.03 -15.22
C GLY A 83 23.66 -23.67 -14.80
N THR A 84 22.44 -23.63 -14.24
CA THR A 84 21.82 -22.36 -13.82
C THR A 84 22.52 -21.77 -12.60
N THR A 85 23.02 -20.54 -12.73
CA THR A 85 23.59 -19.76 -11.62
C THR A 85 22.81 -18.46 -11.41
N PHE A 86 22.79 -17.99 -10.17
CA PHE A 86 22.14 -16.73 -9.78
C PHE A 86 23.03 -15.97 -8.78
N PRO A 87 23.04 -14.62 -8.78
CA PRO A 87 23.90 -13.88 -7.87
C PRO A 87 23.63 -14.22 -6.40
N GLU A 88 24.69 -14.60 -5.69
CA GLU A 88 24.66 -14.88 -4.26
C GLU A 88 24.63 -13.59 -3.44
N GLY A 89 24.11 -13.68 -2.21
CA GLY A 89 24.02 -12.54 -1.31
C GLY A 89 23.16 -11.39 -1.86
N SER A 90 23.63 -10.17 -1.60
CA SER A 90 22.97 -8.91 -1.95
C SER A 90 23.95 -7.99 -2.68
N PRO A 91 24.28 -8.26 -3.97
CA PRO A 91 25.33 -7.55 -4.71
C PRO A 91 25.05 -6.05 -4.92
N PHE A 92 23.78 -5.63 -4.75
CA PHE A 92 23.35 -4.24 -4.82
C PHE A 92 22.83 -3.70 -3.48
N GLY A 93 23.15 -4.39 -2.39
CA GLY A 93 22.68 -4.04 -1.04
C GLY A 93 21.20 -4.32 -0.82
N ARG A 94 20.59 -3.51 0.06
CA ARG A 94 19.21 -3.73 0.51
C ARG A 94 18.23 -3.46 -0.63
N SER A 95 17.35 -4.43 -0.83
CA SER A 95 16.23 -4.33 -1.77
C SER A 95 14.94 -3.87 -1.10
N LYS A 96 14.87 -3.83 0.23
CA LYS A 96 13.69 -3.36 0.97
C LYS A 96 14.10 -2.15 1.80
N ARG A 97 13.31 -1.09 1.71
CA ARG A 97 13.42 0.09 2.57
C ARG A 97 12.07 0.39 3.20
N ARG A 98 12.07 0.72 4.48
CA ARG A 98 10.93 1.30 5.17
C ARG A 98 11.27 2.77 5.41
N LEU A 99 10.85 3.64 4.50
CA LEU A 99 11.00 5.08 4.70
C LEU A 99 9.91 5.58 5.62
N ALA A 100 10.23 6.58 6.44
CA ALA A 100 9.24 7.29 7.23
C ALA A 100 8.16 7.86 6.30
N PRO A 101 6.87 7.60 6.59
CA PRO A 101 5.77 8.18 5.81
C PRO A 101 5.60 9.66 6.17
N HIS A 102 4.85 10.39 5.36
CA HIS A 102 4.35 11.68 5.81
C HIS A 102 3.13 11.45 6.73
N ILE A 103 3.16 12.01 7.93
CA ILE A 103 1.99 12.00 8.82
C ILE A 103 1.30 13.35 8.69
N PHE A 104 0.03 13.33 8.25
CA PHE A 104 -0.75 14.53 8.07
C PHE A 104 -1.27 15.05 9.41
N THR A 105 -1.36 16.37 9.53
CA THR A 105 -2.09 17.09 10.57
C THR A 105 -3.60 17.05 10.29
N PRO A 106 -4.47 17.29 11.29
CA PRO A 106 -5.91 17.39 11.06
C PRO A 106 -6.26 18.45 10.01
N ASP A 107 -5.57 19.58 10.04
CA ASP A 107 -5.78 20.70 9.11
C ASP A 107 -5.39 20.34 7.67
N GLU A 108 -4.27 19.65 7.46
CA GLU A 108 -3.89 19.17 6.13
C GLU A 108 -4.92 18.17 5.57
N VAL A 109 -5.43 17.25 6.40
CA VAL A 109 -6.48 16.31 5.97
C VAL A 109 -7.75 17.07 5.57
N ASN A 110 -8.18 18.03 6.40
CA ASN A 110 -9.35 18.86 6.13
C ASN A 110 -9.16 19.71 4.87
N ALA A 111 -7.99 20.30 4.67
CA ALA A 111 -7.65 21.08 3.48
C ALA A 111 -7.67 20.22 2.21
N ILE A 112 -7.10 19.01 2.27
CA ILE A 112 -7.13 18.05 1.15
C ILE A 112 -8.57 17.68 0.79
N ILE A 113 -9.40 17.32 1.77
CA ILE A 113 -10.81 16.94 1.54
C ILE A 113 -11.62 18.14 1.04
N GLY A 114 -11.37 19.33 1.58
CA GLY A 114 -12.01 20.57 1.15
C GLY A 114 -11.67 20.93 -0.30
N ALA A 115 -10.38 20.95 -0.64
CA ALA A 115 -9.91 21.24 -2.00
C ALA A 115 -10.39 20.18 -3.01
N ALA A 116 -10.56 18.92 -2.60
CA ALA A 116 -11.09 17.86 -3.44
C ALA A 116 -12.51 18.14 -3.95
N ARG A 117 -13.30 18.97 -3.24
CA ARG A 117 -14.65 19.39 -3.69
C ARG A 117 -14.61 20.28 -4.93
N ALA A 118 -13.52 21.01 -5.12
CA ALA A 118 -13.33 21.95 -6.22
C ALA A 118 -12.59 21.31 -7.41
N LEU A 119 -12.32 19.99 -7.37
CA LEU A 119 -11.63 19.32 -8.47
C LEU A 119 -12.48 19.37 -9.76
N PRO A 120 -11.88 19.78 -10.90
CA PRO A 120 -12.60 19.77 -12.16
C PRO A 120 -13.00 18.35 -12.60
N PRO A 121 -14.12 18.20 -13.34
CA PRO A 121 -14.57 16.91 -13.85
C PRO A 121 -13.56 16.17 -14.76
N VAL A 122 -12.54 16.87 -15.28
CA VAL A 122 -11.45 16.26 -16.07
C VAL A 122 -10.74 15.12 -15.34
N PHE A 123 -10.78 15.12 -14.00
CA PHE A 123 -10.23 14.06 -13.18
C PHE A 123 -11.15 12.83 -13.07
N GLY A 124 -12.26 12.78 -13.79
CA GLY A 124 -13.16 11.62 -13.90
C GLY A 124 -14.21 11.56 -12.80
N ALA A 125 -13.87 11.98 -11.58
CA ALA A 125 -14.81 12.03 -10.47
C ALA A 125 -15.29 13.46 -10.21
N GLY A 126 -16.56 13.62 -9.85
CA GLY A 126 -17.14 14.91 -9.52
C GLY A 126 -16.96 15.30 -8.05
N PRO A 127 -17.58 16.42 -7.65
CA PRO A 127 -17.27 17.14 -6.41
C PRO A 127 -17.62 16.36 -5.14
N ALA A 128 -18.44 15.31 -5.24
CA ALA A 128 -18.78 14.44 -4.11
C ALA A 128 -17.84 13.21 -4.00
N THR A 129 -17.29 12.74 -5.13
CA THR A 129 -16.57 11.46 -5.18
C THR A 129 -15.20 11.55 -4.49
N PHE A 130 -14.36 12.53 -4.86
CA PHE A 130 -13.02 12.64 -4.28
C PHE A 130 -13.01 12.95 -2.78
N PRO A 131 -13.79 13.92 -2.27
CA PRO A 131 -13.85 14.20 -0.84
C PRO A 131 -14.29 12.98 -0.03
N THR A 132 -15.28 12.23 -0.52
CA THR A 132 -15.77 11.02 0.16
C THR A 132 -14.72 9.92 0.16
N LEU A 133 -14.06 9.68 -0.98
CA LEU A 133 -12.98 8.69 -1.08
C LEU A 133 -11.81 9.03 -0.15
N LEU A 134 -11.31 10.27 -0.21
CA LEU A 134 -10.17 10.71 0.60
C LEU A 134 -10.52 10.75 2.09
N GLY A 135 -11.73 11.19 2.43
CA GLY A 135 -12.27 11.15 3.79
C GLY A 135 -12.36 9.72 4.33
N LEU A 136 -12.85 8.78 3.52
CA LEU A 136 -12.90 7.36 3.90
C LEU A 136 -11.50 6.78 4.15
N LEU A 137 -10.53 7.08 3.28
CA LEU A 137 -9.15 6.63 3.46
C LEU A 137 -8.53 7.18 4.75
N ALA A 138 -8.79 8.45 5.06
CA ALA A 138 -8.29 9.11 6.27
C ALA A 138 -8.98 8.57 7.54
N ALA A 139 -10.29 8.34 7.48
CA ALA A 139 -11.09 7.93 8.63
C ALA A 139 -11.03 6.43 8.93
N ALA A 140 -10.85 5.58 7.92
CA ALA A 140 -10.89 4.13 8.06
C ALA A 140 -9.56 3.44 7.73
N GLY A 141 -8.53 4.17 7.31
CA GLY A 141 -7.20 3.62 7.05
C GLY A 141 -7.17 2.55 5.95
N LEU A 142 -8.13 2.55 5.02
CA LEU A 142 -8.18 1.58 3.93
C LEU A 142 -6.98 1.75 2.99
N ARG A 143 -6.58 0.67 2.31
CA ARG A 143 -5.72 0.81 1.12
C ARG A 143 -6.54 1.45 0.01
N ILE A 144 -5.90 2.29 -0.81
CA ILE A 144 -6.58 2.88 -1.98
C ILE A 144 -7.21 1.81 -2.89
N SER A 145 -6.54 0.68 -3.11
CA SER A 145 -7.11 -0.41 -3.92
C SER A 145 -8.35 -1.04 -3.26
N GLU A 146 -8.39 -1.14 -1.94
CA GLU A 146 -9.55 -1.67 -1.21
C GLU A 146 -10.74 -0.72 -1.38
N ALA A 147 -10.52 0.60 -1.25
CA ALA A 147 -11.57 1.59 -1.46
C ALA A 147 -12.07 1.63 -2.91
N LEU A 148 -11.18 1.53 -3.91
CA LEU A 148 -11.56 1.53 -5.33
C LEU A 148 -12.25 0.25 -5.80
N CYS A 149 -11.98 -0.89 -5.16
CA CYS A 149 -12.65 -2.16 -5.44
C CYS A 149 -13.95 -2.34 -4.64
N LEU A 150 -14.30 -1.39 -3.77
CA LEU A 150 -15.48 -1.45 -2.94
C LEU A 150 -16.75 -1.47 -3.81
N ARG A 151 -17.75 -2.26 -3.40
CA ARG A 151 -19.09 -2.33 -4.04
C ARG A 151 -20.18 -1.82 -3.10
N CYS A 152 -21.31 -1.40 -3.65
CA CYS A 152 -22.43 -0.87 -2.86
C CYS A 152 -22.90 -1.85 -1.77
N GLY A 153 -22.97 -3.14 -2.09
CA GLY A 153 -23.40 -4.18 -1.15
C GLY A 153 -22.38 -4.54 -0.07
N GLU A 154 -21.23 -3.88 -0.03
CA GLU A 154 -20.22 -4.07 1.02
C GLU A 154 -20.36 -3.06 2.16
N LEU A 155 -21.16 -2.00 1.98
CA LEU A 155 -21.65 -1.18 3.08
C LEU A 155 -22.89 -1.86 3.67
N ASP A 156 -22.92 -2.06 4.98
CA ASP A 156 -24.12 -2.59 5.66
C ASP A 156 -25.29 -1.59 5.61
N GLU A 157 -26.52 -2.09 5.78
CA GLU A 157 -27.73 -1.26 5.69
C GLU A 157 -27.75 -0.11 6.71
N ALA A 158 -27.22 -0.35 7.92
CA ALA A 158 -27.09 0.65 8.96
C ALA A 158 -25.93 1.64 8.70
N ALA A 159 -25.12 1.40 7.67
CA ALA A 159 -23.90 2.14 7.34
C ALA A 159 -22.89 2.21 8.50
N THR A 160 -22.85 1.20 9.38
CA THR A 160 -21.94 1.14 10.53
C THR A 160 -20.60 0.51 10.20
N GLN A 161 -20.50 -0.23 9.10
CA GLN A 161 -19.28 -0.96 8.73
C GLN A 161 -19.18 -1.25 7.24
N ILE A 162 -17.94 -1.48 6.79
CA ILE A 162 -17.63 -1.92 5.44
C ILE A 162 -17.03 -3.32 5.46
N THR A 163 -17.53 -4.19 4.59
CA THR A 163 -16.92 -5.50 4.31
C THR A 163 -15.87 -5.37 3.21
N VAL A 164 -14.60 -5.33 3.60
CA VAL A 164 -13.48 -5.30 2.64
C VAL A 164 -13.18 -6.71 2.19
N LYS A 165 -13.61 -7.07 0.97
CA LYS A 165 -13.33 -8.37 0.36
C LYS A 165 -11.96 -8.39 -0.34
N GLN A 166 -11.39 -9.60 -0.47
CA GLN A 166 -10.23 -9.86 -1.32
C GLN A 166 -9.04 -8.91 -1.06
N SER A 167 -8.77 -8.60 0.22
CA SER A 167 -7.50 -7.97 0.59
C SER A 167 -6.33 -8.90 0.26
N LYS A 168 -5.08 -8.42 0.32
CA LYS A 168 -3.89 -9.23 -0.01
C LYS A 168 -4.01 -10.64 0.61
N PHE A 169 -3.94 -11.69 -0.23
CA PHE A 169 -4.17 -13.10 0.12
C PHE A 169 -5.63 -13.56 0.30
N GLY A 170 -6.61 -12.87 -0.27
CA GLY A 170 -8.00 -13.33 -0.32
C GLY A 170 -8.74 -13.25 1.03
N ARG A 171 -8.21 -12.50 2.00
CA ARG A 171 -8.84 -12.33 3.31
C ARG A 171 -9.92 -11.25 3.25
N THR A 172 -11.06 -11.55 3.85
CA THR A 172 -12.16 -10.60 4.07
C THR A 172 -12.10 -10.09 5.51
N ARG A 173 -12.39 -8.82 5.72
CA ARG A 173 -12.51 -8.22 7.05
C ARG A 173 -13.63 -7.19 7.10
N MET A 174 -14.22 -7.02 8.28
CA MET A 174 -15.15 -5.93 8.55
C MET A 174 -14.39 -4.74 9.12
N VAL A 175 -14.74 -3.55 8.65
CA VAL A 175 -14.14 -2.28 9.04
C VAL A 175 -15.25 -1.40 9.59
N PRO A 176 -15.38 -1.30 10.93
CA PRO A 176 -16.30 -0.38 11.57
C PRO A 176 -16.03 1.06 11.14
N LEU A 177 -17.10 1.85 11.00
CA LEU A 177 -17.06 3.24 10.60
C LEU A 177 -17.50 4.15 11.73
N HIS A 178 -16.84 5.30 11.84
CA HIS A 178 -17.33 6.39 12.67
C HIS A 178 -18.61 7.00 12.04
N PRO A 179 -19.61 7.42 12.83
CA PRO A 179 -20.88 7.96 12.31
C PRO A 179 -20.74 9.10 11.29
N THR A 180 -19.69 9.92 11.40
CA THR A 180 -19.41 10.99 10.42
C THR A 180 -18.97 10.45 9.06
N ALA A 181 -18.17 9.38 9.02
CA ALA A 181 -17.80 8.70 7.78
C ALA A 181 -19.03 8.00 7.17
N SER A 182 -19.85 7.35 8.00
CA SER A 182 -21.12 6.74 7.59
C SER A 182 -22.08 7.76 6.96
N ALA A 183 -22.23 8.94 7.56
CA ALA A 183 -23.03 10.02 7.01
C ALA A 183 -22.52 10.47 5.63
N ALA A 184 -21.21 10.70 5.50
CA ALA A 184 -20.61 11.09 4.22
C ALA A 184 -20.79 10.04 3.12
N LEU A 185 -20.68 8.75 3.44
CA LEU A 185 -20.91 7.67 2.48
C LEU A 185 -22.38 7.59 2.03
N ARG A 186 -23.33 7.78 2.95
CA ARG A 186 -24.77 7.83 2.62
C ARG A 186 -25.11 9.03 1.74
N ASP A 187 -24.55 10.20 2.05
CA ASP A 187 -24.72 11.41 1.24
C ASP A 187 -24.18 11.20 -0.16
N TYR A 188 -22.98 10.61 -0.26
CA TYR A 188 -22.39 10.26 -1.53
C TYR A 188 -23.27 9.31 -2.34
N LEU A 189 -23.74 8.20 -1.74
CA LEU A 189 -24.64 7.25 -2.40
C LEU A 189 -25.91 7.93 -2.94
N ARG A 190 -26.50 8.85 -2.17
CA ARG A 190 -27.66 9.65 -2.63
C ARG A 190 -27.32 10.52 -3.84
N THR A 191 -26.14 11.15 -3.86
CA THR A 191 -25.70 11.95 -5.00
C THR A 191 -25.44 11.09 -6.24
N ARG A 192 -24.68 9.99 -6.09
CA ARG A 192 -24.29 9.15 -7.24
C ARG A 192 -25.39 8.22 -7.75
N ALA A 193 -26.47 8.01 -7.01
CA ALA A 193 -27.65 7.29 -7.49
C ALA A 193 -28.24 7.92 -8.77
N ARG A 194 -27.95 9.21 -9.02
CA ARG A 194 -28.33 9.92 -10.25
C ARG A 194 -27.45 9.59 -11.46
N LEU A 195 -26.30 8.94 -11.23
CA LEU A 195 -25.25 8.73 -12.23
C LEU A 195 -25.13 7.26 -12.68
N GLY A 196 -25.66 6.31 -11.92
CA GLY A 196 -25.57 4.89 -12.27
C GLY A 196 -26.23 3.98 -11.24
N ALA A 197 -26.14 2.67 -11.50
CA ALA A 197 -26.74 1.65 -10.66
C ALA A 197 -26.17 1.67 -9.22
N THR A 198 -27.04 1.33 -8.28
CA THR A 198 -26.73 1.23 -6.84
C THR A 198 -27.05 -0.15 -6.29
N ASP A 199 -27.23 -1.14 -7.17
CA ASP A 199 -27.39 -2.54 -6.76
C ASP A 199 -26.15 -3.05 -6.02
N HIS A 200 -26.30 -4.15 -5.27
CA HIS A 200 -25.23 -4.68 -4.42
C HIS A 200 -23.90 -4.95 -5.15
N SER A 201 -23.94 -5.25 -6.45
CA SER A 201 -22.76 -5.55 -7.26
C SER A 201 -22.13 -4.29 -7.89
N ALA A 202 -22.84 -3.16 -7.94
CA ALA A 202 -22.32 -1.95 -8.53
C ALA A 202 -21.05 -1.45 -7.81
N PRO A 203 -20.05 -0.90 -8.53
CA PRO A 203 -18.89 -0.27 -7.90
C PRO A 203 -19.34 0.86 -6.96
N PHE A 204 -18.65 1.05 -5.84
CA PHE A 204 -19.00 2.06 -4.85
C PHE A 204 -18.62 3.47 -5.31
N PHE A 205 -17.41 3.63 -5.85
CA PHE A 205 -16.94 4.90 -6.40
C PHE A 205 -16.92 4.86 -7.93
N LEU A 206 -17.56 5.84 -8.55
CA LEU A 206 -17.68 5.94 -10.00
C LEU A 206 -16.84 7.09 -10.57
N ASP A 207 -16.40 6.91 -11.81
CA ASP A 207 -16.06 7.99 -12.72
C ASP A 207 -17.37 8.53 -13.30
N GLU A 208 -17.69 9.80 -13.01
CA GLU A 208 -18.95 10.44 -13.40
C GLU A 208 -19.02 10.72 -14.91
N ARG A 209 -17.89 10.67 -15.63
CA ARG A 209 -17.87 10.84 -17.09
C ARG A 209 -18.21 9.56 -17.82
N SER A 210 -17.74 8.42 -17.33
CA SER A 210 -17.98 7.12 -17.96
C SER A 210 -19.08 6.30 -17.32
N GLY A 211 -19.48 6.59 -16.07
CA GLY A 211 -20.38 5.76 -15.27
C GLY A 211 -19.72 4.46 -14.76
N GLU A 212 -18.44 4.27 -15.06
CA GLU A 212 -17.66 3.07 -14.70
C GLU A 212 -16.95 3.22 -13.35
N ALA A 213 -16.37 2.13 -12.86
CA ALA A 213 -15.58 2.16 -11.63
C ALA A 213 -14.42 3.17 -11.69
N LEU A 214 -14.24 3.95 -10.61
CA LEU A 214 -13.20 4.96 -10.55
C LEU A 214 -11.79 4.33 -10.61
N GLY A 215 -11.02 4.72 -11.63
CA GLY A 215 -9.68 4.18 -11.87
C GLY A 215 -8.59 4.82 -10.99
N TYR A 216 -7.62 4.01 -10.54
CA TYR A 216 -6.45 4.51 -9.76
C TYR A 216 -5.67 5.62 -10.47
N GLY A 217 -5.57 5.58 -11.80
CA GLY A 217 -4.88 6.61 -12.57
C GLY A 217 -5.52 8.00 -12.42
N ALA A 218 -6.85 8.07 -12.37
CA ALA A 218 -7.60 9.30 -12.13
C ALA A 218 -7.32 9.86 -10.72
N VAL A 219 -7.44 8.99 -9.70
CA VAL A 219 -7.14 9.35 -8.30
C VAL A 219 -5.71 9.82 -8.13
N ARG A 220 -4.73 9.15 -8.77
CA ARG A 220 -3.32 9.54 -8.71
C ARG A 220 -3.10 10.94 -9.28
N ARG A 221 -3.72 11.28 -10.41
CA ARG A 221 -3.60 12.63 -11.01
C ARG A 221 -4.24 13.69 -10.12
N ALA A 222 -5.45 13.42 -9.62
CA ALA A 222 -6.15 14.31 -8.69
C ALA A 222 -5.32 14.56 -7.42
N TRP A 223 -4.76 13.51 -6.83
CA TRP A 223 -3.92 13.61 -5.65
C TRP A 223 -2.66 14.46 -5.85
N LEU A 224 -1.94 14.24 -6.96
CA LEU A 224 -0.76 15.03 -7.28
C LEU A 224 -1.11 16.51 -7.47
N ARG A 225 -2.27 16.80 -8.08
CA ARG A 225 -2.77 18.17 -8.22
C ARG A 225 -3.11 18.79 -6.86
N LEU A 226 -3.91 18.11 -6.04
CA LEU A 226 -4.32 18.60 -4.72
C LEU A 226 -3.13 18.92 -3.82
N THR A 227 -2.18 17.98 -3.72
CA THR A 227 -1.00 18.15 -2.85
C THR A 227 -0.07 19.26 -3.34
N ALA A 228 0.02 19.47 -4.66
CA ALA A 228 0.77 20.58 -5.23
C ALA A 228 0.08 21.94 -5.00
N ASP A 229 -1.23 22.03 -5.26
CA ASP A 229 -2.02 23.25 -5.09
C ASP A 229 -2.05 23.72 -3.63
N LEU A 230 -2.09 22.78 -2.69
CA LEU A 230 -2.04 23.05 -1.25
C LEU A 230 -0.62 23.31 -0.72
N GLY A 231 0.42 23.17 -1.55
CA GLY A 231 1.80 23.39 -1.15
C GLY A 231 2.30 22.46 -0.04
N ILE A 232 1.75 21.25 0.08
CA ILE A 232 2.11 20.33 1.17
C ILE A 232 3.52 19.80 0.95
N VAL A 233 4.41 20.11 1.89
CA VAL A 233 5.81 19.68 1.84
C VAL A 233 5.98 18.30 2.49
N PRO A 234 6.59 17.31 1.80
CA PRO A 234 6.91 16.02 2.41
C PRO A 234 7.83 16.15 3.62
N ARG A 235 7.32 15.75 4.80
CA ARG A 235 8.07 15.60 6.06
C ARG A 235 8.62 14.18 6.30
N GLY A 236 8.27 13.23 5.45
CA GLY A 236 8.76 11.84 5.53
C GLY A 236 10.01 11.60 4.67
N GLY A 237 10.49 10.36 4.64
CA GLY A 237 11.63 9.96 3.79
C GLY A 237 11.32 9.83 2.30
N HIS A 238 10.06 10.06 1.91
CA HIS A 238 9.61 10.00 0.53
C HIS A 238 9.69 11.36 -0.16
N ARG A 239 10.16 11.39 -1.42
CA ARG A 239 10.27 12.61 -2.24
C ARG A 239 8.94 13.30 -2.52
N PHE A 240 7.82 12.57 -2.49
CA PHE A 240 6.49 13.07 -2.79
C PHE A 240 5.48 12.55 -1.78
N ILE A 241 4.44 13.35 -1.52
CA ILE A 241 3.29 12.96 -0.71
C ILE A 241 2.50 11.86 -1.42
N ARG A 242 2.26 10.74 -0.75
CA ARG A 242 1.55 9.58 -1.33
C ARG A 242 0.14 9.50 -0.77
N ILE A 243 -0.83 9.04 -1.57
CA ILE A 243 -2.20 8.76 -1.08
C ILE A 243 -2.17 7.80 0.12
N HIS A 244 -1.25 6.83 0.10
CA HIS A 244 -1.09 5.84 1.17
C HIS A 244 -0.65 6.45 2.51
N ASP A 245 -0.14 7.68 2.51
CA ASP A 245 0.23 8.41 3.73
C ASP A 245 -1.01 8.77 4.58
N LEU A 246 -2.22 8.82 4.00
CA LEU A 246 -3.48 8.92 4.76
C LEU A 246 -3.69 7.70 5.67
N ARG A 247 -3.40 6.50 5.16
CA ARG A 247 -3.48 5.26 5.93
C ARG A 247 -2.41 5.22 7.03
N HIS A 248 -1.19 5.63 6.70
CA HIS A 248 -0.13 5.76 7.70
C HIS A 248 -0.57 6.72 8.83
N THR A 249 -1.17 7.86 8.46
CA THR A 249 -1.71 8.84 9.40
C THR A 249 -2.81 8.25 10.30
N PHE A 250 -3.78 7.52 9.74
CA PHE A 250 -4.81 6.83 10.51
C PHE A 250 -4.20 5.91 11.57
N ILE A 251 -3.25 5.07 11.17
CA ILE A 251 -2.60 4.11 12.07
C ILE A 251 -1.87 4.83 13.21
N CYS A 252 -1.08 5.86 12.89
CA CYS A 252 -0.32 6.60 13.89
C CYS A 252 -1.24 7.30 14.89
N ARG A 253 -2.28 8.00 14.40
CA ARG A 253 -3.23 8.70 15.28
C ARG A 253 -3.98 7.74 16.20
N ARG A 254 -4.39 6.56 15.69
CA ARG A 254 -5.07 5.56 16.53
C ARG A 254 -4.15 5.01 17.63
N LEU A 255 -2.87 4.78 17.31
CA LEU A 255 -1.88 4.36 18.30
C LEU A 255 -1.63 5.44 19.35
N MET A 256 -1.44 6.69 18.93
CA MET A 256 -1.27 7.84 19.84
C MET A 256 -2.48 7.99 20.78
N LEU A 257 -3.69 7.84 20.24
CA LEU A 257 -4.92 7.97 21.04
C LEU A 257 -5.08 6.82 22.04
N TRP A 258 -4.87 5.57 21.62
CA TRP A 258 -4.90 4.42 22.56
C TRP A 258 -3.83 4.53 23.64
N GLN A 259 -2.66 5.05 23.30
CA GLN A 259 -1.61 5.28 24.28
C GLN A 259 -2.03 6.36 25.30
N ALA A 260 -2.62 7.47 24.84
CA ALA A 260 -3.14 8.51 25.73
C ALA A 260 -4.29 8.00 26.63
N GLU A 261 -5.07 7.03 26.15
CA GLU A 261 -6.14 6.34 26.89
C GLU A 261 -5.59 5.24 27.83
N GLY A 262 -4.28 4.99 27.86
CA GLY A 262 -3.67 3.96 28.70
C GLY A 262 -3.97 2.52 28.26
N ALA A 263 -4.34 2.31 26.98
CA ALA A 263 -4.67 0.98 26.47
C ALA A 263 -3.44 0.06 26.41
N ASP A 264 -3.70 -1.24 26.56
CA ASP A 264 -2.69 -2.27 26.35
C ASP A 264 -2.23 -2.30 24.88
N ILE A 265 -0.97 -1.94 24.65
CA ILE A 265 -0.39 -1.83 23.31
C ILE A 265 -0.38 -3.19 22.61
N ASP A 266 -0.06 -4.28 23.30
CA ASP A 266 0.10 -5.57 22.62
C ASP A 266 -1.25 -6.07 22.07
N ASN A 267 -2.31 -5.92 22.87
CA ASN A 267 -3.67 -6.24 22.47
C ASN A 267 -4.20 -5.31 21.37
N THR A 268 -3.97 -4.01 21.49
CA THR A 268 -4.41 -3.04 20.48
C THR A 268 -3.67 -3.19 19.16
N MET A 269 -2.43 -3.66 19.17
CA MET A 269 -1.63 -3.91 17.97
C MET A 269 -2.17 -5.09 17.14
N LEU A 270 -2.61 -6.17 17.79
CA LEU A 270 -3.28 -7.27 17.09
C LEU A 270 -4.62 -6.81 16.50
N ALA A 271 -5.41 -6.07 17.28
CA ALA A 271 -6.68 -5.50 16.82
C ALA A 271 -6.49 -4.58 15.61
N LEU A 272 -5.51 -3.67 15.67
CA LEU A 272 -5.18 -2.78 14.56
C LEU A 272 -4.66 -3.53 13.35
N SER A 273 -3.76 -4.50 13.54
CA SER A 273 -3.24 -5.34 12.45
C SER A 273 -4.38 -6.02 11.70
N THR A 274 -5.36 -6.52 12.43
CA THR A 274 -6.56 -7.15 11.88
C THR A 274 -7.42 -6.12 11.14
N TYR A 275 -7.74 -4.99 11.78
CA TYR A 275 -8.54 -3.90 11.23
C TYR A 275 -7.95 -3.32 9.93
N VAL A 276 -6.64 -3.08 9.89
CA VAL A 276 -5.99 -2.54 8.69
C VAL A 276 -5.62 -3.65 7.69
N GLY A 277 -5.73 -4.92 8.05
CA GLY A 277 -5.39 -6.06 7.20
C GLY A 277 -3.89 -6.17 6.91
N HIS A 278 -3.06 -6.11 7.96
CA HIS A 278 -1.65 -6.50 7.89
C HIS A 278 -1.53 -8.02 8.07
N VAL A 279 -0.69 -8.62 7.22
CA VAL A 279 -0.48 -10.07 7.21
C VAL A 279 0.62 -10.46 8.20
N ASN A 280 1.58 -9.56 8.40
CA ASN A 280 2.65 -9.71 9.36
C ASN A 280 2.47 -8.62 10.43
N LEU A 281 2.40 -9.02 11.71
CA LEU A 281 2.34 -8.07 12.84
C LEU A 281 3.52 -7.10 12.83
N GLY A 282 4.69 -7.52 12.34
CA GLY A 282 5.87 -6.66 12.19
C GLY A 282 5.70 -5.50 11.21
N ASP A 283 4.64 -5.46 10.39
CA ASP A 283 4.26 -4.28 9.60
C ASP A 283 3.49 -3.26 10.45
N THR A 284 2.80 -3.70 11.50
CA THR A 284 2.13 -2.82 12.48
C THR A 284 3.12 -2.32 13.53
N TYR A 285 3.96 -3.21 14.10
CA TYR A 285 5.00 -2.81 15.08
C TYR A 285 6.01 -1.80 14.54
N TRP A 286 6.18 -1.75 13.22
CA TRP A 286 7.01 -0.75 12.57
C TRP A 286 6.64 0.69 12.93
N TYR A 287 5.36 1.00 13.16
CA TYR A 287 4.93 2.37 13.45
C TYR A 287 5.46 2.89 14.79
N LEU A 288 5.68 2.02 15.77
CA LEU A 288 6.26 2.41 17.08
C LEU A 288 7.70 2.92 16.93
N GLN A 289 8.43 2.44 15.92
CA GLN A 289 9.83 2.80 15.69
C GLN A 289 10.01 3.85 14.58
N ALA A 290 8.98 4.11 13.78
CA ALA A 290 9.10 4.91 12.57
C ALA A 290 8.62 6.35 12.72
N VAL A 291 7.93 6.65 13.81
CA VAL A 291 7.26 7.93 14.05
C VAL A 291 7.90 8.54 15.29
N PRO A 292 8.62 9.67 15.17
CA PRO A 292 9.32 10.30 16.29
C PRO A 292 8.42 10.53 17.51
N GLU A 293 7.17 10.91 17.29
CA GLU A 293 6.18 11.13 18.33
C GLU A 293 5.87 9.84 19.09
N LEU A 294 5.72 8.70 18.40
CA LEU A 294 5.51 7.40 19.05
C LEU A 294 6.79 6.87 19.71
N MET A 295 7.97 7.16 19.14
CA MET A 295 9.25 6.82 19.75
C MET A 295 9.52 7.62 21.02
N ALA A 296 9.25 8.93 21.01
CA ALA A 296 9.36 9.79 22.19
C ALA A 296 8.45 9.29 23.31
N LEU A 297 7.19 9.01 22.97
CA LEU A 297 6.23 8.45 23.92
C LEU A 297 6.62 7.05 24.44
N ALA A 298 7.30 6.23 23.63
CA ALA A 298 7.87 4.96 24.10
C ALA A 298 9.08 5.17 25.01
N GLY A 299 9.89 6.20 24.74
CA GLY A 299 11.00 6.65 25.59
C GLY A 299 10.51 7.09 26.98
N ASP A 300 9.50 7.96 27.04
CA ASP A 300 8.92 8.45 28.30
C ASP A 300 8.43 7.28 29.19
N ARG A 301 7.81 6.26 28.59
CA ARG A 301 7.38 5.05 29.32
C ARG A 301 8.56 4.22 29.82
N PHE A 302 9.61 4.09 29.02
CA PHE A 302 10.82 3.40 29.44
C PHE A 302 11.45 4.12 30.64
N GLU A 303 11.59 5.44 30.57
CA GLU A 303 12.09 6.26 31.67
C GLU A 303 11.23 6.14 32.94
N ALA A 304 9.91 6.02 32.81
CA ALA A 304 9.00 5.81 33.94
C ALA A 304 9.07 4.40 34.56
N LEU A 305 9.60 3.40 33.84
CA LEU A 305 9.80 2.03 34.34
C LEU A 305 11.17 1.83 35.02
N VAL A 306 12.15 2.66 34.67
CA VAL A 306 13.51 2.62 35.24
C VAL A 306 13.59 2.90 36.76
N PRO A 307 12.70 3.65 37.44
CA PRO A 307 12.81 3.88 38.89
C PRO A 307 12.53 2.63 39.74
N GLN A 308 11.96 1.54 39.19
CA GLN A 308 11.57 0.37 39.97
C GLN A 308 12.65 -0.73 40.07
N CYS A 309 13.81 -0.56 39.44
CA CYS A 309 14.93 -1.53 39.54
C CYS A 309 16.09 -1.05 40.46
N GLY A 310 15.99 0.14 41.05
CA GLY A 310 17.10 0.77 41.78
C GLY A 310 17.14 0.59 43.30
N GLU A 311 16.05 0.17 43.95
CA GLU A 311 15.96 0.20 45.43
C GLU A 311 15.87 -1.18 46.11
N ALA A 312 15.83 -2.30 45.38
CA ALA A 312 15.78 -3.64 45.97
C ALA A 312 17.16 -4.30 46.20
N GLY A 313 18.19 -3.50 46.51
CA GLY A 313 19.59 -3.97 46.58
C GLY A 313 20.45 -3.33 47.67
N ARG A 314 19.85 -2.77 48.71
CA ARG A 314 20.54 -2.41 49.96
C ARG A 314 19.62 -2.68 51.13
N ASP A 315 19.76 -3.86 51.71
CA ASP A 315 19.76 -4.13 53.15
C ASP A 315 20.26 -5.57 53.38
#